data_AF-A0A3P6G067-F1
#
_entry.id   AF-A0A3P6G067-F1
#
_cell.length_a   1.000
_cell.length_b   1.000
_cell.length_c   1.000
_cell.angle_alpha   90.00
_cell.angle_beta   90.00
_cell.angle_gamma   90.00
#
_symmetry.space_group_name_H-M   'P 1'
#
loop_
_entity.id
_entity.type
_entity.pdbx_description
1 polymer ?
#
loop_
_entity_poly.entity_id
_entity_poly.type
_entity_poly.pdbx_seq_one_letter_code
_entity_poly.pdbx_strand_id
1 'polypeptide(L)'
;MNQIGLEAQSPLDQFEIVPLIPINIGNFYFSFTNPSLFMLLTLSFFLLLIHYITKKGGGNLVPNAWQSLVELLYDFVLNLVKEQIGGLSGNVKQIFFPCILVTFFFFCYFVIFRV
;
A
#
# COMPACT_ATOMS: atom_id res chain seq x y z
N MET A 1 -40.57 0.19 8.52
CA MET A 1 -39.39 0.34 7.62
C MET A 1 -38.17 0.55 8.49
N ASN A 2 -37.57 -0.54 8.97
CA ASN A 2 -36.31 -0.58 9.69
C ASN A 2 -35.68 -1.93 9.31
N GLN A 3 -34.90 -1.97 8.25
CA GLN A 3 -33.98 -3.08 7.99
C GLN A 3 -32.67 -2.71 8.68
N ILE A 4 -32.69 -2.83 10.02
CA ILE A 4 -31.49 -2.87 10.86
C ILE A 4 -31.16 -4.36 10.94
N GLY A 5 -30.27 -4.81 10.06
CA GLY A 5 -29.93 -6.22 9.90
C GLY A 5 -28.97 -6.38 8.73
N LEU A 6 -27.75 -5.86 8.90
CA LEU A 6 -26.62 -6.12 8.01
C LEU A 6 -26.21 -7.58 8.17
N GLU A 7 -26.93 -8.50 7.55
CA GLU A 7 -26.43 -9.86 7.34
C GLU A 7 -25.82 -9.93 5.95
N ALA A 8 -24.52 -10.20 5.88
CA ALA A 8 -23.86 -10.54 4.62
C ALA A 8 -24.56 -11.79 4.05
N GLN A 9 -25.33 -11.60 2.97
CA GLN A 9 -26.16 -12.65 2.39
C GLN A 9 -25.30 -13.69 1.64
N SER A 10 -24.05 -13.32 1.31
CA SER A 10 -23.03 -14.19 0.74
C SER A 10 -21.62 -13.73 1.15
N PRO A 11 -20.65 -14.64 1.35
CA PRO A 11 -19.24 -14.28 1.56
C PRO A 11 -18.62 -13.53 0.36
N LEU A 12 -19.33 -13.40 -0.76
CA LEU A 12 -18.90 -12.61 -1.91
C LEU A 12 -19.31 -11.13 -1.84
N ASP A 13 -20.27 -10.77 -0.97
CA ASP A 13 -20.79 -9.40 -0.88
C ASP A 13 -19.71 -8.40 -0.43
N GLN A 14 -18.73 -8.87 0.34
CA GLN A 14 -17.57 -8.06 0.75
C GLN A 14 -16.72 -7.57 -0.44
N PHE A 15 -16.76 -8.26 -1.58
CA PHE A 15 -16.01 -7.89 -2.80
C PHE A 15 -16.82 -7.02 -3.77
N GLU A 16 -18.00 -6.54 -3.38
CA GLU A 16 -18.83 -5.72 -4.25
C GLU A 16 -18.16 -4.37 -4.56
N ILE A 17 -18.08 -4.02 -5.85
CA ILE A 17 -17.52 -2.76 -6.31
C ILE A 17 -18.64 -1.71 -6.34
N VAL A 18 -18.72 -0.93 -5.26
CA VAL A 18 -19.68 0.17 -5.16
C VAL A 18 -19.07 1.48 -5.67
N PRO A 19 -19.71 2.19 -6.61
CA PRO A 19 -19.33 3.55 -7.00
C PRO A 19 -19.73 4.54 -5.89
N LEU A 20 -18.73 5.21 -5.31
CA LEU A 20 -18.89 6.24 -4.28
C LEU A 20 -19.20 7.60 -4.88
N ILE A 21 -18.50 7.97 -5.96
CA ILE A 21 -18.74 9.22 -6.70
C ILE A 21 -18.87 8.85 -8.18
N PRO A 22 -20.09 8.76 -8.71
CA PRO A 22 -20.27 8.44 -10.12
C PRO A 22 -19.85 9.63 -10.99
N ILE A 23 -18.83 9.43 -11.82
CA ILE A 23 -18.29 10.46 -12.71
C ILE A 23 -18.29 9.87 -14.11
N ASN A 24 -19.08 10.47 -14.99
CA ASN A 24 -19.15 10.09 -16.40
C ASN A 24 -18.66 11.27 -17.24
N ILE A 25 -17.61 11.04 -18.04
CA ILE A 25 -17.04 12.04 -18.94
C ILE A 25 -17.31 11.56 -20.37
N GLY A 26 -18.37 12.10 -20.98
CA GLY A 26 -18.86 11.64 -22.27
C GLY A 26 -19.23 10.15 -22.21
N ASN A 27 -18.49 9.33 -22.96
CA ASN A 27 -18.69 7.87 -23.01
C ASN A 27 -17.76 7.08 -22.07
N PHE A 28 -16.95 7.76 -21.26
CA PHE A 28 -16.05 7.12 -20.31
C PHE A 28 -16.63 7.09 -18.90
N TYR A 29 -16.62 5.89 -18.30
CA TYR A 29 -17.01 5.67 -16.91
C TYR A 29 -15.78 5.86 -16.01
N PHE A 30 -15.69 7.02 -15.34
CA PHE A 30 -14.56 7.40 -14.48
C PHE A 30 -14.98 7.52 -13.01
N SER A 31 -15.99 6.73 -12.61
CA SER A 31 -16.54 6.77 -11.27
C SER A 31 -15.52 6.38 -10.22
N PHE A 32 -15.47 7.14 -9.14
CA PHE A 32 -14.68 6.83 -7.96
C PHE A 32 -15.36 5.71 -7.18
N THR A 33 -14.70 4.56 -7.04
CA THR A 33 -15.23 3.33 -6.42
C THR A 33 -14.55 3.02 -5.09
N ASN A 34 -15.13 2.10 -4.30
CA ASN A 34 -14.50 1.59 -3.07
C ASN A 34 -13.02 1.21 -3.26
N PRO A 35 -12.64 0.37 -4.25
CA PRO A 35 -11.23 0.06 -4.50
C PRO A 35 -10.35 1.29 -4.72
N SER A 36 -10.85 2.30 -5.45
CA SER A 36 -10.08 3.53 -5.70
C SER A 36 -9.88 4.38 -4.43
N LEU A 37 -10.84 4.37 -3.49
CA LEU A 37 -10.69 5.00 -2.18
C LEU A 37 -9.61 4.30 -1.36
N PHE A 38 -9.65 2.97 -1.29
CA PHE A 38 -8.64 2.22 -0.55
C PHE A 38 -7.25 2.39 -1.17
N MET A 39 -7.12 2.42 -2.50
CA MET A 39 -5.86 2.72 -3.17
C MET A 39 -5.29 4.09 -2.77
N LEU A 40 -6.14 5.14 -2.72
CA LEU A 40 -5.71 6.47 -2.29
C LEU A 40 -5.31 6.51 -0.82
N LEU A 41 -6.04 5.83 0.07
CA LEU A 41 -5.68 5.72 1.48
C LEU A 41 -4.32 5.03 1.66
N THR A 42 -4.08 3.91 0.97
CA THR A 42 -2.79 3.21 0.96
C THR A 42 -1.65 4.14 0.55
N LEU A 43 -1.83 4.85 -0.57
CA LEU A 43 -0.83 5.76 -1.10
C LEU A 43 -0.55 6.91 -0.13
N SER A 44 -1.60 7.50 0.44
CA SER A 44 -1.49 8.58 1.43
C SER A 44 -0.75 8.12 2.68
N PHE A 45 -1.11 6.95 3.22
CA PHE A 45 -0.43 6.36 4.38
C PHE A 45 1.06 6.12 4.10
N PHE A 46 1.41 5.55 2.95
CA PHE A 46 2.79 5.33 2.56
C PHE A 46 3.58 6.64 2.44
N LEU A 47 3.02 7.65 1.77
CA LEU A 47 3.65 8.97 1.65
C LEU A 47 3.82 9.65 3.01
N LEU A 48 2.83 9.55 3.89
CA LEU A 48 2.90 10.09 5.26
C LEU A 48 3.97 9.37 6.09
N LEU A 49 4.07 8.05 5.97
CA LEU A 49 5.09 7.25 6.65
C LEU A 49 6.50 7.70 6.22
N ILE A 50 6.76 7.78 4.92
CA ILE A 50 8.04 8.25 4.38
C ILE A 50 8.31 9.69 4.78
N HIS A 51 7.31 10.57 4.69
CA HIS A 51 7.43 11.97 5.08
C HIS A 51 7.79 12.11 6.56
N TYR A 52 7.12 11.36 7.45
CA TYR A 52 7.35 11.41 8.89
C TYR A 52 8.79 11.03 9.25
N ILE A 53 9.33 10.02 8.56
CA ILE A 53 10.70 9.53 8.76
C ILE A 53 11.75 10.53 8.21
N THR A 54 11.39 11.27 7.15
CA THR A 54 12.36 12.12 6.42
C THR A 54 12.39 13.57 6.92
N LYS A 55 11.25 14.20 7.21
CA LYS A 55 11.14 15.67 7.36
C LYS A 55 11.37 16.24 8.76
N LYS A 56 11.35 15.43 9.82
CA LYS A 56 11.57 15.88 11.22
C LYS A 56 12.96 15.58 11.78
N GLY A 57 13.98 15.48 10.92
CA GLY A 57 15.38 15.30 11.32
C GLY A 57 15.98 13.96 10.91
N GLY A 58 15.58 13.43 9.75
CA GLY A 58 16.25 12.35 9.02
C GLY A 58 16.91 11.31 9.92
N GLY A 59 16.11 10.37 10.42
CA GLY A 59 16.59 9.25 11.21
C GLY A 59 17.46 9.66 12.39
N ASN A 60 16.86 9.80 13.57
CA ASN A 60 17.64 10.00 14.78
C ASN A 60 18.77 8.94 14.83
N LEU A 61 19.99 9.36 15.16
CA LEU A 61 21.14 8.45 15.34
C LEU A 61 20.79 7.26 16.26
N VAL A 62 19.93 7.52 17.25
CA VAL A 62 19.22 6.49 17.99
C VAL A 62 17.80 6.40 17.43
N PRO A 63 17.45 5.31 16.72
CA PRO A 63 16.17 5.22 16.04
C PRO A 63 15.02 5.18 17.05
N ASN A 64 13.94 5.87 16.72
CA ASN A 64 12.68 5.71 17.44
C ASN A 64 11.95 4.43 16.95
N ALA A 65 10.96 3.94 17.71
CA ALA A 65 10.27 2.70 17.38
C ALA A 65 9.69 2.66 15.95
N TRP A 66 9.18 3.79 15.45
CA TRP A 66 8.62 3.91 14.10
C TRP A 66 9.69 3.91 13.01
N GLN A 67 10.83 4.54 13.27
CA GLN A 67 12.00 4.51 12.40
C GLN A 67 12.57 3.09 12.32
N SER A 68 12.73 2.40 13.45
CA SER A 68 13.20 1.00 13.48
C SER A 68 12.28 0.06 12.70
N LEU A 69 10.96 0.25 12.76
CA LEU A 69 10.01 -0.55 11.98
C LEU A 69 10.25 -0.39 10.48
N VAL A 70 10.45 0.84 10.00
CA VAL A 70 10.65 1.09 8.56
C VAL A 70 12.03 0.68 8.10
N GLU A 71 13.08 0.90 8.90
CA GLU A 71 14.42 0.39 8.61
C GLU A 71 14.42 -1.14 8.50
N LEU A 72 13.72 -1.84 9.42
CA LEU A 72 13.56 -3.30 9.36
C LEU A 72 12.85 -3.76 8.08
N LEU A 73 11.77 -3.08 7.67
CA LEU A 73 11.05 -3.41 6.43
C LEU A 73 11.92 -3.15 5.18
N TYR A 74 12.67 -2.05 5.18
CA TYR A 74 13.61 -1.73 4.11
C TYR A 74 14.70 -2.80 3.98
N ASP A 75 15.34 -3.16 5.09
CA ASP A 75 16.40 -4.17 5.11
C ASP A 75 15.86 -5.55 4.73
N PHE A 76 14.65 -5.91 5.18
CA PHE A 76 13.99 -7.15 4.80
C PHE A 76 13.80 -7.25 3.27
N VAL A 77 13.21 -6.22 2.66
CA VAL A 77 13.01 -6.19 1.19
C VAL A 77 14.35 -6.18 0.46
N LEU A 78 15.33 -5.44 0.97
CA LEU A 78 16.65 -5.35 0.36
C LEU A 78 17.35 -6.71 0.37
N ASN A 79 17.28 -7.44 1.48
CA ASN A 79 17.85 -8.78 1.59
C ASN A 79 17.12 -9.78 0.70
N LEU A 80 15.79 -9.72 0.62
CA LEU A 80 15.01 -10.52 -0.31
C LEU A 80 15.46 -10.30 -1.77
N VAL A 81 15.61 -9.03 -2.18
CA VAL A 81 16.10 -8.69 -3.53
C VAL A 81 17.54 -9.21 -3.74
N LYS A 82 18.42 -9.04 -2.76
CA LYS A 82 19.82 -9.50 -2.85
C LYS A 82 19.93 -11.02 -2.99
N GLU A 83 19.11 -11.77 -2.27
CA GLU A 83 19.13 -13.24 -2.28
C GLU A 83 18.47 -13.81 -3.54
N GLN A 84 17.27 -13.32 -3.91
CA GLN A 84 16.50 -13.89 -5.01
C GLN A 84 17.02 -13.45 -6.39
N ILE A 85 17.53 -12.22 -6.51
CA ILE A 85 18.09 -11.66 -7.76
C ILE A 85 19.63 -11.82 -7.77
N GLY A 86 20.16 -12.70 -6.90
CA GLY A 86 21.55 -12.79 -6.46
C GLY A 86 22.62 -12.93 -7.53
N GLY A 87 22.30 -13.40 -8.73
CA GLY A 87 23.25 -13.63 -9.84
C GLY A 87 23.50 -12.45 -10.78
N LEU A 88 22.74 -11.35 -10.69
CA LEU A 88 22.90 -10.19 -11.58
C LEU A 88 23.82 -9.12 -10.95
N SER A 89 24.53 -8.34 -11.79
CA SER A 89 25.40 -7.24 -11.35
C SER A 89 24.67 -6.30 -10.38
N GLY A 90 25.39 -5.74 -9.38
CA GLY A 90 24.81 -4.87 -8.35
C GLY A 90 23.98 -3.70 -8.87
N ASN A 91 24.32 -3.18 -10.06
CA ASN A 91 23.53 -2.15 -10.75
C ASN A 91 22.12 -2.62 -11.11
N VAL A 92 21.95 -3.86 -11.55
CA VAL A 92 20.65 -4.41 -11.95
C VAL A 92 19.73 -4.55 -10.74
N LYS A 93 20.28 -4.94 -9.58
CA LYS A 93 19.53 -5.10 -8.33
C LYS A 93 18.91 -3.78 -7.85
N GLN A 94 19.65 -2.68 -7.96
CA GLN A 94 19.19 -1.35 -7.54
C GLN A 94 18.07 -0.80 -8.43
N ILE A 95 18.03 -1.18 -9.71
CA ILE A 95 16.98 -0.74 -10.65
C ILE A 95 15.62 -1.35 -10.28
N PHE A 96 15.60 -2.63 -9.89
CA PHE A 96 14.34 -3.31 -9.53
C PHE A 96 13.89 -3.05 -8.09
N PHE A 97 14.81 -2.69 -7.20
CA PHE A 97 14.53 -2.51 -5.78
C PHE A 97 13.36 -1.55 -5.49
N PRO A 98 13.27 -0.33 -6.07
CA PRO A 98 12.16 0.57 -5.80
C PRO A 98 10.79 -0.02 -6.19
N CYS A 99 10.72 -0.75 -7.30
CA CYS A 99 9.48 -1.39 -7.76
C CYS A 99 9.03 -2.50 -6.80
N ILE A 100 9.98 -3.32 -6.34
CA ILE A 100 9.71 -4.42 -5.41
C ILE A 100 9.30 -3.87 -4.05
N LEU A 101 9.97 -2.82 -3.56
CA LEU A 101 9.64 -2.13 -2.32
C LEU A 101 8.19 -1.61 -2.36
N VAL A 102 7.81 -0.85 -3.39
CA VAL A 102 6.45 -0.31 -3.52
C VAL A 102 5.41 -1.42 -3.58
N THR A 103 5.66 -2.48 -4.36
CA THR A 103 4.74 -3.62 -4.47
C THR A 103 4.55 -4.33 -3.14
N PHE A 104 5.63 -4.51 -2.37
CA PHE A 104 5.60 -5.14 -1.06
C PHE A 104 4.75 -4.36 -0.06
N PHE A 105 4.96 -3.04 0.03
CA PHE A 105 4.16 -2.16 0.90
C PHE A 105 2.69 -2.10 0.48
N PHE A 106 2.43 -2.04 -0.83
CA PHE A 106 1.07 -2.05 -1.35
C PHE A 106 0.33 -3.34 -0.95
N PHE A 107 0.95 -4.50 -1.13
CA PHE A 107 0.35 -5.78 -0.77
C PHE A 107 0.17 -5.92 0.74
N CYS A 108 1.15 -5.52 1.54
CA CYS A 108 1.07 -5.58 3.00
C CYS A 108 -0.12 -4.76 3.53
N TYR A 109 -0.28 -3.53 3.04
CA TYR A 109 -1.42 -2.70 3.40
C TYR A 109 -2.73 -3.30 2.88
N PHE A 110 -2.79 -3.74 1.62
CA PHE A 110 -4.00 -4.34 1.05
C PHE A 110 -4.47 -5.58 1.84
N VAL A 111 -3.54 -6.42 2.30
CA VAL A 111 -3.85 -7.58 3.15
C VAL A 111 -4.37 -7.16 4.53
N ILE A 112 -3.81 -6.10 5.13
CA ILE A 112 -4.25 -5.62 6.45
C ILE A 112 -5.64 -4.99 6.39
N PHE A 113 -5.96 -4.26 5.31
CA PHE A 113 -7.18 -3.49 5.16
C PHE A 113 -8.29 -4.24 4.41
N ARG A 114 -8.31 -5.57 4.50
CA ARG A 114 -9.27 -6.47 3.83
C ARG A 114 -10.59 -5.80 3.44
N VAL A 115 -10.79 -5.68 2.13
CA VAL A 115 -12.10 -5.71 1.47
C VAL A 115 -12.42 -7.18 1.23
#